data_AF-A0A7H0GX07-F1
#
_entry.id   AF-A0A7H0GX07-F1
#
_cell.length_a   1.000
_cell.length_b   1.000
_cell.length_c   1.000
_cell.angle_alpha   90.00
_cell.angle_beta   90.00
_cell.angle_gamma   90.00
#
_symmetry.space_group_name_H-M   'P 1'
#
loop_
_entity.id
_entity.type
_entity.pdbx_description
1 polymer ?
#
loop_
_entity_poly.entity_id
_entity_poly.type
_entity_poly.pdbx_seq_one_letter_code
_entity_poly.pdbx_strand_id
1 'polypeptide(L)'
;MQRFDDFDRNQRRYNTTPAIIGLSQPIGGYNRLYWARRIEPLRYEESQRQFVAQRENIAQRITELYFDVLQQQVNAEVAGQNVRANEEMLRMGKERYQLGRLSQNDLLQLEVNLLTARRNQGQAVLDAQNAALELQNYTSIGGTAVSLQVPPPPAQLVVAPDKALNLARQNRSEMLTYQRQLLQADSSVAGPKAPPACKPA
;
A
#
# COMPACT_ATOMS: atom_id res chain seq x y z
N MET A 1 -52.91 -6.87 -20.54
CA MET A 1 -54.17 -7.55 -20.92
C MET A 1 -54.30 -7.43 -22.42
N GLN A 2 -54.00 -8.49 -23.17
CA GLN A 2 -54.16 -8.50 -24.63
C GLN A 2 -55.45 -9.26 -24.97
N ARG A 3 -56.35 -8.60 -25.68
CA ARG A 3 -57.61 -9.18 -26.19
C ARG A 3 -57.36 -9.68 -27.61
N PHE A 4 -57.70 -10.94 -27.86
CA PHE A 4 -57.70 -11.53 -29.19
C PHE A 4 -59.13 -11.91 -29.55
N ASP A 5 -59.65 -11.34 -30.63
CA ASP A 5 -60.96 -11.64 -31.15
C ASP A 5 -60.82 -12.40 -32.47
N ASP A 6 -61.35 -13.63 -32.52
CA ASP A 6 -61.49 -14.40 -33.75
C ASP A 6 -62.92 -14.20 -34.27
N PHE A 7 -63.04 -13.38 -35.32
CA PHE A 7 -64.32 -12.96 -35.89
C PHE A 7 -65.00 -14.05 -36.74
N ASP A 8 -64.25 -15.06 -37.21
CA ASP A 8 -64.77 -16.11 -38.11
C ASP A 8 -65.46 -17.23 -37.32
N ARG A 9 -64.99 -17.48 -36.10
CA ARG A 9 -65.62 -18.44 -35.15
C ARG A 9 -66.40 -17.77 -34.01
N ASN A 10 -66.57 -16.45 -34.07
CA ASN A 10 -67.22 -15.61 -33.05
C ASN A 10 -66.75 -15.92 -31.61
N GLN A 11 -65.43 -16.05 -31.41
CA GLN A 11 -64.83 -16.33 -30.11
C GLN A 11 -63.94 -15.17 -29.66
N ARG A 12 -64.21 -14.66 -28.46
CA ARG A 12 -63.38 -13.64 -27.80
C ARG A 12 -62.55 -14.27 -26.69
N ARG A 13 -61.23 -14.08 -26.73
CA ARG A 13 -60.31 -14.55 -25.70
C ARG A 13 -59.59 -13.37 -25.07
N TYR A 14 -59.61 -13.35 -23.74
CA TYR A 14 -58.91 -12.35 -22.94
C TYR A 14 -57.65 -13.00 -22.36
N ASN A 15 -56.47 -12.59 -22.84
CA ASN A 15 -55.20 -13.05 -22.29
C ASN A 15 -54.72 -12.04 -21.24
N THR A 16 -54.73 -12.46 -19.98
CA THR A 16 -54.19 -11.69 -18.86
C THR A 16 -53.04 -12.49 -18.29
N THR A 17 -51.81 -11.99 -18.44
CA THR A 17 -50.67 -12.43 -17.64
C THR A 17 -50.63 -11.55 -16.39
N PRO A 18 -51.25 -11.96 -15.26
CA PRO A 18 -51.01 -11.27 -14.01
C PRO A 18 -49.52 -11.37 -13.67
N ALA A 19 -48.95 -10.34 -13.05
CA ALA A 19 -47.57 -10.37 -12.61
C ALA A 19 -47.33 -11.59 -11.71
N ILE A 20 -46.32 -12.39 -12.04
CA ILE A 20 -45.98 -13.60 -11.28
C ILE A 20 -44.94 -13.23 -10.23
N ILE A 21 -45.33 -13.30 -8.95
CA ILE A 21 -44.40 -13.22 -7.83
C ILE A 21 -44.12 -14.65 -7.36
N GLY A 22 -42.89 -15.12 -7.58
CA GLY A 22 -42.45 -16.44 -7.15
C GLY A 22 -41.45 -16.34 -6.00
N LEU A 23 -41.63 -17.17 -4.96
CA LEU A 23 -40.67 -17.33 -3.86
C LEU A 23 -40.08 -18.75 -3.95
N SER A 24 -38.76 -18.84 -4.10
CA SER A 24 -38.03 -20.12 -4.09
C SER A 24 -37.25 -20.24 -2.79
N GLN A 25 -37.64 -21.17 -1.93
CA GLN A 25 -36.92 -21.51 -0.71
C GLN A 25 -36.64 -23.02 -0.69
N PRO A 26 -35.35 -23.44 -0.71
CA PRO A 26 -35.03 -24.85 -0.58
C PRO A 26 -35.36 -25.32 0.85
N ILE A 27 -36.38 -26.17 0.98
CA ILE A 27 -36.73 -26.84 2.24
C ILE A 27 -35.95 -28.16 2.34
N GLY A 28 -35.32 -28.41 3.49
CA GLY A 28 -34.54 -29.64 3.74
C GLY A 28 -33.12 -29.66 3.15
N GLY A 29 -32.66 -28.58 2.52
CA GLY A 29 -31.31 -28.44 1.95
C GLY A 29 -30.37 -27.55 2.77
N TYR A 30 -29.18 -27.27 2.21
CA TYR A 30 -28.21 -26.34 2.80
C TYR A 30 -28.79 -24.93 2.99
N ASN A 31 -28.82 -24.46 4.25
CA ASN A 31 -29.37 -23.15 4.60
C ASN A 31 -28.34 -22.03 4.40
N ARG A 32 -28.23 -21.52 3.17
CA ARG A 32 -27.32 -20.42 2.82
C ARG A 32 -27.59 -19.14 3.63
N LEU A 33 -28.85 -18.82 3.90
CA LEU A 33 -29.22 -17.59 4.60
C LEU A 33 -28.76 -17.60 6.06
N TYR A 34 -28.85 -18.75 6.72
CA TYR A 34 -28.34 -18.92 8.08
C TYR A 34 -26.84 -18.68 8.17
N TRP A 35 -26.06 -19.29 7.27
CA TRP A 35 -24.61 -19.10 7.23
C TRP A 35 -24.22 -17.69 6.81
N ALA A 36 -24.89 -17.11 5.81
CA ALA A 36 -24.68 -15.74 5.38
C ALA A 36 -24.93 -14.74 6.52
N ARG A 37 -25.99 -14.92 7.32
CA ARG A 37 -26.29 -14.07 8.47
C ARG A 37 -25.19 -14.09 9.54
N ARG A 38 -24.41 -15.18 9.65
CA ARG A 38 -23.31 -15.32 10.61
C ARG A 38 -21.96 -14.86 10.05
N ILE A 39 -21.70 -15.13 8.77
CA ILE A 39 -20.41 -14.87 8.11
C ILE A 39 -20.31 -13.42 7.63
N GLU A 40 -21.40 -12.85 7.08
CA GLU A 40 -21.35 -11.54 6.45
C GLU A 40 -21.03 -10.38 7.41
N PRO A 41 -21.54 -10.35 8.66
CA PRO A 41 -21.14 -9.31 9.62
C PRO A 41 -19.65 -9.35 9.96
N LEU A 42 -19.09 -10.56 10.14
CA LEU A 42 -17.66 -10.73 10.41
C LEU A 42 -16.80 -10.31 9.21
N ARG A 43 -17.26 -10.60 7.99
CA ARG A 43 -16.61 -10.17 6.76
C ARG A 43 -16.63 -8.64 6.62
N TYR A 44 -17.75 -8.01 6.97
CA TYR A 44 -17.87 -6.55 6.98
C TYR A 44 -16.90 -5.93 7.99
N GLU A 45 -16.88 -6.41 9.23
CA GLU A 45 -15.95 -5.93 10.27
C GLU A 45 -14.48 -6.17 9.88
N GLU A 46 -14.16 -7.34 9.31
CA GLU A 46 -12.83 -7.65 8.79
C GLU A 46 -12.40 -6.62 7.72
N SER A 47 -13.28 -6.31 6.77
CA SER A 47 -12.99 -5.33 5.71
C SER A 47 -12.77 -3.91 6.25
N GLN A 48 -13.52 -3.51 7.28
CA GLN A 48 -13.31 -2.23 7.95
C GLN A 48 -11.94 -2.16 8.64
N ARG A 49 -11.55 -3.22 9.35
CA ARG A 49 -10.23 -3.29 10.00
C ARG A 49 -9.09 -3.33 8.99
N GLN A 50 -9.26 -4.07 7.89
CA GLN A 50 -8.30 -4.10 6.79
C GLN A 50 -8.15 -2.72 6.15
N PHE A 51 -9.23 -1.97 5.97
CA PHE A 51 -9.16 -0.60 5.47
C PHE A 51 -8.35 0.33 6.38
N VAL A 52 -8.57 0.28 7.70
CA VAL A 52 -7.78 1.06 8.67
C VAL A 52 -6.31 0.67 8.61
N ALA A 53 -6.00 -0.63 8.63
CA ALA A 53 -4.62 -1.12 8.54
C ALA A 53 -3.94 -0.73 7.22
N GLN A 54 -4.67 -0.76 6.09
CA GLN A 54 -4.15 -0.30 4.80
C GLN A 54 -3.82 1.20 4.82
N ARG A 55 -4.69 2.02 5.43
CA ARG A 55 -4.41 3.45 5.60
C ARG A 55 -3.16 3.70 6.45
N GLU A 56 -2.98 2.94 7.53
CA GLU A 56 -1.79 3.00 8.37
C GLU A 56 -0.53 2.60 7.60
N ASN A 57 -0.59 1.52 6.82
CA ASN A 57 0.51 1.08 5.96
C ASN A 57 0.88 2.14 4.91
N ILE A 58 -0.11 2.80 4.30
CA ILE A 58 0.13 3.91 3.37
C ILE A 58 0.82 5.07 4.08
N ALA A 59 0.34 5.45 5.27
CA ALA A 59 0.95 6.53 6.05
C ALA A 59 2.39 6.21 6.46
N GLN A 60 2.65 4.97 6.89
CA GLN A 60 3.99 4.49 7.19
C GLN A 60 4.89 4.56 5.95
N ARG A 61 4.43 4.05 4.81
CA ARG A 61 5.19 4.08 3.56
C ARG A 61 5.53 5.51 3.12
N ILE A 62 4.59 6.44 3.22
CA ILE A 62 4.84 7.87 2.93
C ILE A 62 5.92 8.41 3.87
N THR A 63 5.87 8.05 5.15
CA THR A 63 6.83 8.49 6.16
C THR A 63 8.23 7.96 5.86
N GLU A 64 8.35 6.68 5.48
CA GLU A 64 9.61 6.06 5.06
C GLU A 64 10.20 6.78 3.83
N LEU A 65 9.39 6.99 2.80
CA LEU A 65 9.81 7.70 1.59
C LEU A 65 10.23 9.15 1.90
N TYR A 66 9.51 9.84 2.78
CA TYR A 66 9.86 11.18 3.22
C TYR A 66 11.25 11.24 3.88
N PHE A 67 11.55 10.30 4.79
CA PHE A 67 12.85 10.23 5.44
C PHE A 67 13.97 9.78 4.50
N ASP A 68 13.67 8.93 3.51
CA ASP A 68 14.65 8.57 2.48
C ASP A 68 15.06 9.79 1.65
N VAL A 69 14.10 10.63 1.23
CA VAL A 69 14.41 11.89 0.53
C VAL A 69 15.30 12.80 1.38
N LEU A 70 14.99 12.96 2.66
CA LEU A 70 15.82 13.76 3.59
C LEU A 70 17.23 13.18 3.70
N GLN A 71 17.36 11.86 3.81
CA GLN A 71 18.65 11.19 3.88
C GLN A 71 19.48 11.45 2.61
N GLN A 72 18.88 11.32 1.43
CA GLN A 72 19.59 11.58 0.17
C GLN A 72 19.97 13.06 0.01
N GLN A 73 19.14 14.00 0.48
CA GLN A 73 19.47 15.42 0.48
C GLN A 73 20.70 15.72 1.34
N VAL A 74 20.76 15.14 2.55
CA VAL A 74 21.94 15.24 3.42
C VAL A 74 23.17 14.60 2.76
N ASN A 75 23.02 13.43 2.13
CA ASN A 75 24.11 12.78 1.41
C ASN A 75 24.67 13.66 0.28
N ALA A 76 23.80 14.36 -0.46
CA ALA A 76 24.20 15.30 -1.51
C ALA A 76 24.95 16.51 -0.94
N GLU A 77 24.51 17.04 0.21
CA GLU A 77 25.21 18.12 0.90
C GLU A 77 26.62 17.69 1.34
N VAL A 78 26.73 16.53 1.99
CA VAL A 78 28.02 15.95 2.42
C VAL A 78 28.93 15.70 1.23
N ALA A 79 28.41 15.19 0.11
CA ALA A 79 29.20 15.01 -1.10
C ALA A 79 29.71 16.35 -1.66
N GLY A 80 28.91 17.42 -1.58
CA GLY A 80 29.33 18.77 -1.93
C GLY A 80 30.43 19.31 -1.01
N GLN A 81 30.35 19.06 0.30
CA GLN A 81 31.41 19.40 1.25
C GLN A 81 32.71 18.64 0.94
N ASN A 82 32.61 17.36 0.56
CA ASN A 82 33.76 16.55 0.16
C ASN A 82 34.44 17.08 -1.11
N VAL A 83 33.68 17.58 -2.09
CA VAL A 83 34.26 18.23 -3.27
C VAL A 83 35.06 19.46 -2.87
N ARG A 84 34.48 20.35 -2.05
CA ARG A 84 35.19 21.55 -1.55
C ARG A 84 36.47 21.18 -0.79
N ALA A 85 36.41 20.15 0.05
CA ALA A 85 37.60 19.67 0.78
C ALA A 85 38.70 19.18 -0.17
N ASN A 86 38.35 18.42 -1.21
CA ASN A 86 39.32 17.94 -2.22
C ASN A 86 39.86 19.08 -3.10
N GLU A 87 39.06 20.10 -3.40
CA GLU A 87 39.53 21.30 -4.12
C GLU A 87 40.59 22.06 -3.33
N GLU A 88 40.39 22.21 -2.02
CA GLU A 88 41.39 22.81 -1.12
C GLU A 88 42.66 21.96 -1.01
N MET A 89 42.53 20.63 -0.93
CA MET A 89 43.69 19.73 -0.94
C MET A 89 44.48 19.85 -2.25
N LEU A 90 43.79 19.92 -3.39
CA LEU A 90 44.43 20.10 -4.69
C LEU A 90 45.13 21.48 -4.78
N ARG A 91 44.51 22.54 -4.26
CA ARG A 91 45.11 23.88 -4.21
C ARG A 91 46.42 23.88 -3.43
N MET A 92 46.40 23.35 -2.20
CA MET A 92 47.62 23.20 -1.38
C MET A 92 48.65 22.29 -2.03
N GLY A 93 48.22 21.22 -2.70
CA GLY A 93 49.10 20.32 -3.46
C GLY A 93 49.82 21.03 -4.60
N LYS A 94 49.10 21.85 -5.38
CA LYS A 94 49.68 22.66 -6.47
C LYS A 94 50.72 23.64 -5.97
N GLU A 95 50.46 24.32 -4.86
CA GLU A 95 51.44 25.22 -4.22
C GLU A 95 52.71 24.48 -3.80
N ARG A 96 52.57 23.31 -3.17
CA ARG A 96 53.73 22.49 -2.77
C ARG A 96 54.51 21.94 -3.96
N TYR A 97 53.83 21.59 -5.04
CA TYR A 97 54.47 21.14 -6.28
C TYR A 97 55.31 22.26 -6.92
N GLN A 98 54.80 23.49 -6.96
CA GLN A 98 55.55 24.66 -7.44
C GLN A 98 56.83 24.93 -6.64
N LEU A 99 56.82 24.60 -5.34
CA LEU A 99 57.99 24.69 -4.46
C LEU A 99 58.91 23.46 -4.54
N GLY A 100 58.63 22.49 -5.42
CA GLY A 100 59.40 21.24 -5.56
C GLY A 100 59.26 20.27 -4.39
N ARG A 101 58.26 20.46 -3.53
CA ARG A 101 58.03 19.68 -2.30
C ARG A 101 57.01 18.55 -2.45
N LEU A 102 56.45 18.38 -3.65
CA LEU A 102 55.45 17.35 -3.97
C LEU A 102 55.82 16.71 -5.31
N SER A 103 55.61 15.40 -5.46
CA SER A 103 55.85 14.73 -6.74
C SER A 103 54.69 14.97 -7.72
N GLN A 104 54.96 14.80 -9.02
CA GLN A 104 53.92 14.86 -10.04
C GLN A 104 52.87 13.74 -9.85
N ASN A 105 53.28 12.56 -9.37
CA ASN A 105 52.37 11.45 -9.12
C ASN A 105 51.37 11.81 -8.00
N ASP A 106 51.85 12.38 -6.89
CA ASP A 106 50.98 12.78 -5.78
C ASP A 106 50.00 13.88 -6.21
N LEU A 107 50.43 14.80 -7.08
CA LEU A 107 49.54 15.82 -7.65
C LEU A 107 48.42 15.18 -8.50
N LEU A 108 48.77 14.22 -9.37
CA LEU A 108 47.78 13.49 -10.17
C LEU A 108 46.79 12.72 -9.30
N GLN A 109 47.23 12.13 -8.19
CA GLN A 109 46.34 11.44 -7.25
C GLN A 109 45.33 12.41 -6.63
N LEU A 110 45.74 13.63 -6.26
CA LEU A 110 44.82 14.66 -5.77
C LEU A 110 43.79 15.07 -6.84
N GLU A 111 44.19 15.16 -8.11
CA GLU A 111 43.25 15.43 -9.21
C GLU A 111 42.24 14.30 -9.41
N VAL A 112 42.69 13.04 -9.36
CA VAL A 112 41.80 11.87 -9.42
C VAL A 112 40.82 11.84 -8.25
N ASN A 113 41.27 12.18 -7.04
CA ASN A 113 40.42 12.26 -5.85
C ASN A 113 39.34 13.33 -6.01
N LEU A 114 39.70 14.50 -6.55
CA LEU A 114 38.72 15.55 -6.86
C LEU A 114 37.70 15.11 -7.91
N LEU A 115 38.15 14.46 -9.00
CA LEU A 115 37.26 13.93 -10.03
C LEU A 115 36.29 12.89 -9.46
N THR A 116 36.79 12.00 -8.60
CA THR A 116 35.97 11.02 -7.89
C THR A 116 34.95 11.70 -6.98
N ALA A 117 35.36 12.70 -6.21
CA ALA A 117 34.47 13.46 -5.34
C ALA A 117 33.35 14.16 -6.13
N ARG A 118 33.68 14.78 -7.28
CA ARG A 118 32.69 15.42 -8.17
C ARG A 118 31.71 14.42 -8.77
N ARG A 119 32.20 13.25 -9.19
CA ARG A 119 31.34 12.16 -9.66
C ARG A 119 30.37 11.72 -8.58
N ASN A 120 30.86 11.52 -7.35
CA ASN A 120 30.04 11.11 -6.21
C ASN A 120 29.01 12.17 -5.84
N GLN A 121 29.36 13.47 -5.92
CA GLN A 121 28.40 14.57 -5.75
C GLN A 121 27.30 14.52 -6.81
N GLY A 122 27.66 14.35 -8.08
CA GLY A 122 26.68 14.21 -9.16
C GLY A 122 25.73 13.04 -8.93
N GLN A 123 26.26 11.89 -8.51
CA GLN A 123 25.44 10.72 -8.17
C GLN A 123 24.49 11.00 -7.00
N ALA A 124 25.00 11.56 -5.90
CA ALA A 124 24.17 11.87 -4.73
C ALA A 124 23.05 12.87 -5.03
N VAL A 125 23.29 13.83 -5.93
CA VAL A 125 22.26 14.77 -6.41
C VAL A 125 21.19 14.05 -7.23
N LEU A 126 21.57 13.10 -8.09
CA LEU A 126 20.61 12.28 -8.84
C LEU A 126 19.80 11.37 -7.91
N ASP A 127 20.44 10.76 -6.92
CA ASP A 127 19.78 9.89 -5.94
C ASP A 127 18.73 10.68 -5.13
N ALA A 128 19.05 11.91 -4.73
CA ALA A 128 18.10 12.80 -4.06
C ALA A 128 16.90 13.17 -4.95
N GLN A 129 17.12 13.38 -6.25
CA GLN A 129 16.05 13.63 -7.21
C GLN A 129 15.18 12.38 -7.41
N ASN A 130 15.78 11.20 -7.52
CA ASN A 130 15.06 9.93 -7.68
C ASN A 130 14.19 9.62 -6.47
N ALA A 131 14.73 9.78 -5.26
CA ALA A 131 13.96 9.62 -4.02
C ALA A 131 12.76 10.59 -3.98
N ALA A 132 12.97 11.85 -4.38
CA ALA A 132 11.90 12.85 -4.42
C ALA A 132 10.80 12.47 -5.42
N LEU A 133 11.19 11.93 -6.59
CA LEU A 133 10.25 11.43 -7.59
C LEU A 133 9.48 10.20 -7.09
N GLU A 134 10.10 9.28 -6.34
CA GLU A 134 9.40 8.13 -5.76
C GLU A 134 8.31 8.57 -4.79
N LEU A 135 8.60 9.52 -3.90
CA LEU A 135 7.62 10.10 -3.00
C LEU A 135 6.46 10.78 -3.75
N GLN A 136 6.77 11.54 -4.80
CA GLN A 136 5.75 12.21 -5.63
C GLN A 136 4.86 11.20 -6.35
N ASN A 137 5.44 10.17 -6.95
CA ASN A 137 4.71 9.11 -7.63
C ASN A 137 3.80 8.36 -6.65
N TYR A 138 4.26 8.10 -5.43
CA TYR A 138 3.47 7.40 -4.42
C TYR A 138 2.30 8.25 -3.89
N THR A 139 2.53 9.55 -3.70
CA THR A 139 1.50 10.47 -3.14
C THR A 139 0.58 11.06 -4.21
N SER A 140 0.91 10.93 -5.49
CA SER A 140 0.23 11.60 -6.62
C SER A 140 0.13 13.13 -6.46
N ILE A 141 0.99 13.72 -5.60
CA ILE A 141 1.08 15.17 -5.42
C ILE A 141 1.95 15.70 -6.56
N GLY A 142 1.31 16.31 -7.56
CA GLY A 142 2.01 16.95 -8.67
C GLY A 142 2.76 18.21 -8.20
N GLY A 143 4.04 18.33 -8.53
CA GLY A 143 4.82 19.53 -8.24
C GLY A 143 6.33 19.37 -8.41
N THR A 144 7.00 20.45 -8.79
CA THR A 144 8.46 20.54 -8.96
C THR A 144 9.21 20.33 -7.64
N ALA A 145 10.33 19.60 -7.73
CA ALA A 145 11.40 19.39 -6.75
C ALA A 145 11.12 19.95 -5.34
N VAL A 146 10.55 19.12 -4.47
CA VAL A 146 10.33 19.51 -3.07
C VAL A 146 11.66 19.34 -2.32
N SER A 147 12.32 20.46 -2.04
CA SER A 147 13.33 20.50 -0.98
C SER A 147 12.58 20.32 0.35
N LEU A 148 12.79 19.18 1.01
CA LEU A 148 12.10 18.86 2.26
C LEU A 148 12.92 19.42 3.41
N GLN A 149 12.24 20.05 4.37
CA GLN A 149 12.89 20.50 5.59
C GLN A 149 12.80 19.41 6.65
N VAL A 150 13.89 19.21 7.40
CA VAL A 150 13.92 18.26 8.52
C VAL A 150 12.93 18.73 9.60
N PRO A 151 11.97 17.90 10.03
CA PRO A 151 11.03 18.26 11.06
C PRO A 151 11.70 18.19 12.45
N PRO A 152 11.19 18.94 13.45
CA PRO A 152 11.70 18.84 14.81
C PRO A 152 11.51 17.42 15.38
N PRO A 153 12.42 16.95 16.27
CA PRO A 153 12.33 15.61 16.84
C PRO A 153 10.97 15.37 17.52
N PRO A 154 10.30 14.24 17.26
CA PRO A 154 9.05 13.92 17.93
C PRO A 154 9.29 13.65 19.42
N ALA A 155 8.27 13.93 20.25
CA ALA A 155 8.29 13.55 21.65
C ALA A 155 8.43 12.03 21.80
N GLN A 156 9.26 11.58 22.75
CA GLN A 156 9.44 10.15 23.00
C GLN A 156 8.13 9.50 23.43
N LEU A 157 7.64 8.55 22.63
CA LEU A 157 6.47 7.75 22.96
C LEU A 157 6.89 6.62 23.91
N VAL A 158 6.52 6.70 25.18
CA VAL A 158 6.72 5.60 26.13
C VAL A 158 5.42 4.79 26.21
N VAL A 159 5.41 3.61 25.57
CA VAL A 159 4.29 2.67 25.65
C VAL A 159 4.71 1.46 26.47
N ALA A 160 3.98 1.17 27.54
CA ALA A 160 4.18 -0.04 28.33
C ALA A 160 3.92 -1.30 27.47
N PRO A 161 4.81 -2.31 27.47
CA PRO A 161 4.67 -3.51 26.64
C PRO A 161 3.32 -4.22 26.80
N ASP A 162 2.82 -4.32 28.04
CA ASP A 162 1.54 -4.98 28.32
C ASP A 162 0.35 -4.24 27.69
N LYS A 163 0.40 -2.91 27.71
CA LYS A 163 -0.61 -2.06 27.08
C LYS A 163 -0.58 -2.22 25.57
N ALA A 164 0.60 -2.31 24.96
CA ALA A 164 0.76 -2.56 23.53
C ALA A 164 0.20 -3.93 23.11
N LEU A 165 0.51 -5.00 23.87
CA LEU A 165 0.01 -6.34 23.58
C LEU A 165 -1.52 -6.43 23.67
N ASN A 166 -2.11 -5.80 24.68
CA ASN A 166 -3.56 -5.76 24.84
C ASN A 166 -4.25 -5.02 23.69
N LEU A 167 -3.74 -3.85 23.30
CA LEU A 167 -4.26 -3.09 22.16
C LEU A 167 -4.08 -3.86 20.83
N ALA A 168 -2.94 -4.54 20.64
CA ALA A 168 -2.70 -5.36 19.46
C ALA A 168 -3.73 -6.49 19.36
N ARG A 169 -4.00 -7.22 20.45
CA ARG A 169 -4.99 -8.30 20.46
C ARG A 169 -6.41 -7.82 20.16
N GLN A 170 -6.77 -6.61 20.62
CA GLN A 170 -8.11 -6.05 20.39
C GLN A 170 -8.30 -5.60 18.94
N ASN A 171 -7.27 -5.00 18.32
CA ASN A 171 -7.41 -4.36 17.02
C ASN A 171 -7.01 -5.23 15.82
N ARG A 172 -6.28 -6.34 16.02
CA ARG A 172 -5.81 -7.21 14.92
C ARG A 172 -6.97 -7.82 14.13
N SER A 173 -6.95 -7.65 12.81
CA SER A 173 -7.95 -8.22 11.89
C SER A 173 -7.90 -9.74 11.81
N GLU A 174 -6.71 -10.34 12.01
CA GLU A 174 -6.46 -11.78 11.88
C GLU A 174 -7.34 -12.64 12.80
N MET A 175 -7.72 -12.14 13.98
CA MET A 175 -8.62 -12.85 14.89
C MET A 175 -10.02 -13.03 14.27
N LEU A 176 -10.54 -11.98 13.62
CA LEU A 176 -11.80 -12.04 12.89
C LEU A 176 -11.69 -12.93 11.65
N THR A 177 -10.58 -12.83 10.93
CA THR A 177 -10.28 -13.68 9.77
C THR A 177 -10.32 -15.16 10.17
N TYR A 178 -9.68 -15.52 11.28
CA TYR A 178 -9.66 -16.90 11.78
C TYR A 178 -11.05 -17.38 12.19
N GLN A 179 -11.81 -16.56 12.93
CA GLN A 179 -13.18 -16.89 13.32
C GLN A 179 -14.10 -17.09 12.10
N ARG A 180 -13.96 -16.24 11.07
CA ARG A 180 -14.68 -16.37 9.81
C ARG A 180 -14.30 -17.66 9.08
N GLN A 181 -13.02 -18.02 9.04
CA GLN A 181 -12.53 -19.24 8.40
C GLN A 181 -13.09 -20.50 9.07
N LEU A 182 -13.17 -20.54 10.41
CA LEU A 182 -13.81 -21.64 11.14
C LEU A 182 -15.29 -21.77 10.75
N LEU A 183 -16.04 -20.66 10.74
CA LEU A 183 -17.44 -20.67 10.34
C LEU A 183 -17.64 -21.07 8.87
N GLN A 184 -16.72 -20.71 7.98
CA GLN A 184 -16.75 -21.14 6.59
C GLN A 184 -16.43 -22.63 6.45
N ALA A 185 -15.53 -23.18 7.26
CA ALA A 185 -15.25 -24.61 7.30
C ALA A 185 -16.46 -25.39 7.81
N ASP A 186 -17.13 -24.92 8.87
CA ASP A 186 -18.37 -25.54 9.37
C ASP A 186 -19.48 -25.50 8.31
N SER A 187 -19.61 -24.35 7.63
CA SER A 187 -20.53 -24.12 6.53
C SER A 187 -20.26 -25.04 5.33
N SER A 188 -18.99 -25.29 5.00
CA SER A 188 -18.62 -26.13 3.86
C SER A 188 -18.88 -27.61 4.12
N VAL A 189 -18.79 -28.07 5.37
CA VAL A 189 -19.17 -29.44 5.78
C VAL A 189 -20.69 -29.63 5.84
N ALA A 190 -21.45 -28.56 6.12
CA ALA A 190 -22.90 -28.61 6.18
C ALA A 190 -23.57 -28.78 4.80
N GLY A 191 -22.93 -28.35 3.71
CA GLY A 191 -23.42 -28.53 2.34
C GLY A 191 -23.52 -30.01 1.91
N PRO A 192 -22.43 -30.78 1.96
CA PRO A 192 -22.40 -32.21 1.60
C PRO A 192 -23.27 -33.10 2.48
N LYS A 193 -23.53 -32.71 3.74
CA LYS A 193 -24.40 -33.46 4.66
C LYS A 193 -25.90 -33.23 4.40
N ALA A 194 -26.27 -32.24 3.61
CA ALA A 194 -27.66 -31.99 3.28
C ALA A 194 -28.17 -33.03 2.26
N PRO A 195 -29.36 -33.63 2.46
CA PRO A 195 -29.92 -34.56 1.49
C PRO A 195 -30.11 -33.87 0.13
N PRO A 196 -29.91 -34.59 -1.00
CA PRO A 196 -30.17 -34.02 -2.31
C PRO A 196 -31.63 -33.58 -2.37
N ALA A 197 -31.87 -32.32 -2.77
CA ALA A 197 -33.22 -31.81 -3.00
C ALA A 197 -33.94 -32.77 -3.96
N CYS A 198 -35.08 -33.32 -3.53
CA CYS A 198 -35.87 -34.27 -4.31
C CYS A 198 -36.00 -33.82 -5.77
N LYS A 199 -35.74 -34.75 -6.70
CA LYS A 199 -35.95 -34.55 -8.13
C LYS A 199 -37.40 -34.10 -8.36
N PRO A 200 -37.63 -33.10 -9.23
CA PRO A 200 -38.99 -32.80 -9.68
C PRO A 200 -39.54 -34.03 -10.43
N ALA A 201 -40.78 -34.41 -10.09
CA ALA A 201 -41.54 -35.47 -10.74
C ALA A 201 -42.02 -35.06 -12.14
#